data_AF-F2JQR7-F1
#
_entry.id   AF-F2JQR7-F1
#
_cell.length_a   1.000
_cell.length_b   1.000
_cell.length_c   1.000
_cell.angle_alpha   90.00
_cell.angle_beta   90.00
_cell.angle_gamma   90.00
#
_symmetry.space_group_name_H-M   'P 1'
#
loop_
_entity.id
_entity.type
_entity.pdbx_description
1 polymer ?
#
loop_
_entity_poly.entity_id
_entity_poly.type
_entity_poly.pdbx_seq_one_letter_code
_entity_poly.pdbx_strand_id
1 'polypeptide(L)'
;MTKKEEERLLKKVNQLEKAVAKLQLAFENNKIEKSFYTVREVAEMLHRTPRAIYNMIERGELDTVKLGGIKIKGDSLNELLKGETA
;
A
#
# COMPACT_ATOMS: atom_id res chain seq x y z
N MET A 1 26.77 29.70 13.47
CA MET A 1 27.18 28.37 12.96
C MET A 1 28.58 28.47 12.40
N THR A 2 29.48 27.60 12.84
CA THR A 2 30.83 27.51 12.26
C THR A 2 30.79 26.66 10.99
N LYS A 3 31.63 26.95 9.98
CA LYS A 3 31.73 26.15 8.73
C LYS A 3 31.93 24.64 8.99
N LYS A 4 32.61 24.31 10.09
CA LYS A 4 32.86 22.93 10.55
C LYS A 4 31.59 22.24 11.06
N GLU A 5 30.69 22.96 11.73
CA GLU A 5 29.40 22.42 12.15
C GLU A 5 28.48 22.17 10.96
N GLU A 6 28.48 23.08 9.99
CA GLU A 6 27.70 22.96 8.76
C GLU A 6 28.13 21.72 7.94
N GLU A 7 29.43 21.51 7.76
CA GLU A 7 29.96 20.33 7.07
C GLU A 7 29.63 19.02 7.81
N ARG A 8 29.63 19.06 9.16
CA ARG A 8 29.24 17.92 9.99
C ARG A 8 27.76 17.59 9.86
N LEU A 9 26.90 18.60 9.79
CA LEU A 9 25.47 18.44 9.57
C LEU A 9 25.19 17.87 8.19
N LEU A 10 25.87 18.36 7.16
CA LEU A 10 25.71 17.88 5.78
C LEU A 10 26.07 16.39 5.64
N LYS A 11 27.17 15.96 6.28
CA LYS A 11 27.56 14.53 6.33
C LYS A 11 26.50 13.65 6.99
N LYS A 12 25.89 14.14 8.08
CA LYS A 12 24.80 13.43 8.76
C LYS A 12 23.55 13.31 7.90
N VAL A 13 23.15 14.40 7.22
CA VAL A 13 22.00 14.39 6.32
C VAL A 13 22.20 13.39 5.19
N ASN A 14 23.37 13.40 4.52
CA ASN A 14 23.67 12.42 3.47
C ASN A 14 23.68 10.96 3.97
N GLN A 15 24.13 10.71 5.20
CA GLN A 15 24.03 9.37 5.81
C GLN A 15 22.59 8.96 6.08
N LEU A 16 21.77 9.90 6.57
CA LEU A 16 20.35 9.66 6.82
C LEU A 16 19.59 9.36 5.52
N GLU A 17 19.83 10.13 4.46
CA GLU A 17 19.23 9.90 3.14
C GLU A 17 19.52 8.48 2.62
N LYS A 18 20.77 8.02 2.74
CA LYS A 18 21.16 6.65 2.36
C LYS A 18 20.45 5.60 3.20
N ALA A 19 20.27 5.84 4.50
CA ALA A 19 19.56 4.92 5.39
C ALA A 19 18.07 4.85 5.04
N VAL A 20 17.44 5.99 4.76
CA VAL A 20 16.03 6.07 4.34
C VAL A 20 15.81 5.31 3.03
N ALA A 21 16.68 5.51 2.03
CA ALA A 21 16.59 4.80 0.75
C ALA A 21 16.67 3.27 0.93
N LYS A 22 17.58 2.80 1.80
CA LYS A 22 17.71 1.37 2.09
C LYS A 22 16.47 0.81 2.80
N LEU A 23 15.86 1.58 3.70
CA LEU A 23 14.63 1.18 4.39
C LEU A 23 13.43 1.12 3.45
N GLN A 24 13.30 2.08 2.53
CA GLN A 24 12.26 2.05 1.49
C GLN A 24 12.37 0.79 0.63
N LEU A 25 13.59 0.47 0.17
CA LEU A 25 13.86 -0.69 -0.66
C LEU A 25 13.59 -2.01 0.10
N ALA A 26 13.95 -2.07 1.39
CA ALA A 26 13.62 -3.20 2.25
C ALA A 26 12.10 -3.34 2.49
N PHE A 27 11.37 -2.23 2.59
CA PHE A 27 9.91 -2.23 2.76
C PHE A 27 9.21 -2.73 1.49
N GLU A 28 9.64 -2.27 0.31
CA GLU A 28 9.13 -2.76 -0.98
C GLU A 28 9.37 -4.26 -1.15
N ASN A 29 10.59 -4.72 -0.86
CA ASN A 29 10.94 -6.14 -0.99
C ASN A 29 10.23 -7.06 0.02
N ASN A 30 9.79 -6.53 1.15
CA ASN A 30 9.09 -7.30 2.19
C ASN A 30 7.57 -7.20 2.08
N LYS A 31 7.06 -6.60 1.00
CA LYS A 31 5.63 -6.54 0.72
C LYS A 31 5.16 -7.93 0.27
N ILE A 32 4.76 -8.76 1.23
CA ILE A 32 4.01 -9.98 0.93
C ILE A 32 2.64 -9.53 0.46
N GLU A 33 2.44 -9.48 -0.85
CA GLU A 33 1.13 -9.17 -1.42
C GLU A 33 0.16 -10.29 -1.05
N LYS A 34 -0.84 -9.94 -0.25
CA LYS A 34 -1.84 -10.90 0.20
C LYS A 34 -2.74 -11.20 -1.01
N SER A 35 -2.76 -12.46 -1.45
CA SER A 35 -3.53 -12.84 -2.65
C SER A 35 -5.04 -12.67 -2.49
N PHE A 36 -5.55 -12.69 -1.25
CA PHE A 36 -6.97 -12.60 -0.96
C PHE A 36 -7.27 -11.76 0.28
N TYR A 37 -8.27 -10.89 0.15
CA TYR A 37 -8.79 -10.03 1.21
C TYR A 37 -10.24 -10.35 1.52
N THR A 38 -10.67 -10.07 2.74
CA THR A 38 -12.08 -10.06 3.11
C THR A 38 -12.73 -8.72 2.79
N VAL A 39 -14.06 -8.72 2.66
CA VAL A 39 -14.84 -7.48 2.46
C VAL A 39 -14.55 -6.44 3.54
N ARG A 40 -14.36 -6.88 4.79
CA ARG A 40 -14.03 -5.98 5.91
C ARG A 40 -12.64 -5.36 5.78
N GLU A 41 -11.63 -6.17 5.45
CA GLU A 41 -10.27 -5.66 5.23
C GLU A 41 -10.25 -4.64 4.08
N VAL A 42 -10.93 -4.92 2.96
CA VAL A 42 -11.01 -3.99 1.83
C VAL A 42 -11.78 -2.72 2.20
N ALA A 43 -12.85 -2.83 2.99
CA ALA A 43 -13.59 -1.68 3.49
C ALA A 43 -12.68 -0.76 4.33
N GLU A 44 -11.86 -1.34 5.21
CA GLU A 44 -10.89 -0.60 6.02
C GLU A 44 -9.79 0.03 5.14
N MET A 45 -9.26 -0.68 4.14
CA MET A 45 -8.23 -0.18 3.23
C MET A 45 -8.70 0.97 2.33
N LEU A 46 -9.95 0.92 1.86
CA LEU A 46 -10.54 1.97 1.01
C LEU A 46 -11.25 3.07 1.80
N HIS A 47 -11.27 2.98 3.14
CA HIS A 47 -12.05 3.86 4.02
C HIS A 47 -13.53 3.94 3.64
N ARG A 48 -14.11 2.81 3.20
CA ARG A 48 -15.51 2.70 2.82
C ARG A 48 -16.26 1.75 3.74
N THR A 49 -17.59 1.76 3.65
CA THR A 49 -18.40 0.79 4.38
C THR A 49 -18.37 -0.58 3.67
N PRO A 50 -18.55 -1.70 4.38
CA PRO A 50 -18.64 -3.03 3.75
C PRO A 50 -19.70 -3.11 2.65
N ARG A 51 -20.82 -2.37 2.82
CA ARG A 51 -21.87 -2.27 1.80
C ARG A 51 -21.37 -1.64 0.50
N ALA A 52 -20.54 -0.60 0.59
CA ALA A 52 -19.95 -0.01 -0.60
C ALA A 52 -19.05 -1.01 -1.35
N ILE A 53 -18.32 -1.87 -0.62
CA ILE A 53 -17.51 -2.93 -1.22
C ILE A 53 -18.38 -3.98 -1.92
N TYR A 54 -19.49 -4.40 -1.31
CA TYR A 54 -20.46 -5.28 -2.00
C TYR A 54 -21.00 -4.66 -3.28
N ASN A 55 -21.33 -3.36 -3.27
CA ASN A 55 -21.75 -2.66 -4.49
C ASN A 55 -20.65 -2.63 -5.56
N MET A 56 -19.37 -2.49 -5.16
CA MET A 56 -18.22 -2.54 -6.10
C MET A 56 -18.09 -3.92 -6.74
N ILE A 57 -18.27 -4.98 -5.94
CA ILE A 57 -18.27 -6.37 -6.43
C ILE A 57 -19.43 -6.59 -7.41
N GLU A 58 -20.64 -6.11 -7.09
CA GLU A 58 -21.81 -6.21 -7.97
C GLU A 58 -21.65 -5.44 -9.28
N ARG A 59 -20.93 -4.31 -9.27
CA ARG A 59 -20.59 -3.55 -10.48
C ARG A 59 -19.44 -4.16 -11.29
N GLY A 60 -18.77 -5.19 -10.78
CA GLY A 60 -17.62 -5.81 -11.44
C GLY A 60 -16.31 -5.03 -11.29
N GLU A 61 -16.23 -4.09 -10.34
CA GLU A 61 -15.02 -3.30 -10.07
C GLU A 61 -13.99 -4.08 -9.24
N LEU A 62 -14.43 -5.13 -8.54
CA LEU A 62 -13.58 -5.99 -7.72
C LEU A 62 -13.82 -7.46 -8.03
N ASP A 63 -12.76 -8.16 -8.45
CA ASP A 63 -12.79 -9.60 -8.66
C ASP A 63 -12.88 -10.34 -7.33
N THR A 64 -13.77 -11.34 -7.29
CA THR A 64 -13.96 -12.17 -6.10
C THR A 64 -13.88 -13.67 -6.38
N VAL A 65 -13.59 -14.42 -5.33
CA VAL A 65 -13.62 -15.88 -5.31
C VAL A 65 -14.35 -16.35 -4.05
N LYS A 66 -15.05 -17.49 -4.14
CA LYS A 66 -15.73 -18.11 -3.01
C LYS A 66 -14.82 -19.16 -2.36
N LEU A 67 -14.20 -18.80 -1.23
CA LEU A 67 -13.32 -19.66 -0.43
C LEU A 67 -13.83 -19.71 1.02
N GLY A 68 -14.82 -20.57 1.28
CA GLY A 68 -15.59 -20.58 2.55
C GLY A 68 -16.48 -19.34 2.78
N GLY A 69 -16.20 -18.25 2.07
CA GLY A 69 -16.95 -17.00 1.98
C GLY A 69 -16.43 -16.18 0.80
N ILE A 70 -16.97 -14.97 0.61
CA ILE A 70 -16.51 -14.07 -0.46
C ILE A 70 -15.13 -13.50 -0.07
N LYS A 71 -14.16 -13.69 -0.96
CA LYS A 71 -12.82 -13.10 -0.87
C LYS A 71 -12.55 -12.27 -2.12
N ILE A 72 -11.92 -11.12 -1.94
CA ILE A 72 -11.54 -10.19 -3.01
C ILE A 72 -10.10 -10.51 -3.39
N LYS A 73 -9.81 -10.64 -4.69
CA LYS A 73 -8.45 -10.90 -5.19
C LYS A 73 -7.57 -9.68 -4.96
N GLY A 74 -6.37 -9.90 -4.44
CA GLY A 74 -5.40 -8.83 -4.21
C GLY A 74 -5.00 -8.09 -5.49
N ASP A 75 -4.88 -8.81 -6.60
CA ASP A 75 -4.51 -8.23 -7.90
C ASP A 75 -5.52 -7.18 -8.37
N SER A 76 -6.82 -7.50 -8.29
CA SER A 76 -7.89 -6.58 -8.68
C SER A 76 -7.98 -5.38 -7.74
N LEU A 77 -7.73 -5.55 -6.44
CA LEU A 77 -7.64 -4.42 -5.52
C LEU A 77 -6.42 -3.54 -5.84
N ASN A 78 -5.28 -4.14 -6.18
CA ASN A 78 -4.07 -3.42 -6.58
C ASN A 78 -4.27 -2.65 -7.89
N GLU A 79 -4.98 -3.22 -8.86
CA GLU A 79 -5.36 -2.54 -10.10
C GLU A 79 -6.26 -1.33 -9.81
N LEU A 80 -7.26 -1.50 -8.94
CA LEU A 80 -8.16 -0.42 -8.53
C LEU A 80 -7.39 0.73 -7.85
N LEU A 81 -6.48 0.41 -6.93
CA LEU A 81 -5.65 1.41 -6.23
C LEU A 81 -4.63 2.10 -7.15
N LYS A 82 -4.14 1.42 -8.18
CA LYS A 82 -3.26 2.02 -9.21
C LYS A 82 -4.06 2.87 -10.22
N GLY A 83 -5.34 2.55 -10.41
CA GLY A 83 -6.25 3.20 -11.36
C GLY A 83 -6.89 4.51 -10.89
N GLU A 84 -6.68 4.96 -9.64
CA GLU A 84 -7.16 6.28 -9.16
C GLU A 84 -6.38 7.49 -9.74
N THR A 85 -5.75 7.33 -10.91
CA THR A 85 -5.21 8.44 -11.72
C THR A 85 -5.68 8.33 -13.17
N ALA A 86 -6.87 8.87 -13.43
CA ALA A 86 -7.29 9.34 -14.75
C ALA A 86 -8.18 10.57 -14.58
#